data_AF-A0A7X1WSR4-F1
#
_entry.id   AF-A0A7X1WSR4-F1
#
_cell.length_a   1.000
_cell.length_b   1.000
_cell.length_c   1.000
_cell.angle_alpha   90.00
_cell.angle_beta   90.00
_cell.angle_gamma   90.00
#
_symmetry.space_group_name_H-M   'P 1'
#
loop_
_entity.id
_entity.type
_entity.pdbx_description
1 polymer ?
#
loop_
_entity_poly.entity_id
_entity_poly.type
_entity_poly.pdbx_seq_one_letter_code
_entity_poly.pdbx_strand_id
1 'polypeptide(L)'
;MTQPHTTALAFHETGRDHLLFSVRPDIPAADALHSASELLSAAAHSLDAVATGTALIDAHQAFLLCHALRVAKATVDSLIHDA
;
A
#
# COMPACT_ATOMS: atom_id res chain seq x y z
N MET A 1 -34.36 -6.13 -13.00
CA MET A 1 -33.58 -6.80 -11.94
C MET A 1 -32.27 -6.04 -11.82
N THR A 2 -32.20 -5.07 -10.91
CA THR A 2 -31.02 -4.23 -10.67
C THR A 2 -30.10 -4.95 -9.69
N GLN A 3 -28.93 -5.41 -10.15
CA GLN A 3 -27.92 -5.99 -9.28
C GLN A 3 -27.24 -4.87 -8.47
N PRO A 4 -27.03 -5.03 -7.16
CA PRO A 4 -26.28 -4.08 -6.37
C PRO A 4 -24.78 -4.22 -6.69
N HIS A 5 -24.17 -3.14 -7.17
CA HIS A 5 -22.72 -3.06 -7.33
C HIS A 5 -22.11 -2.85 -5.94
N THR A 6 -21.64 -3.93 -5.32
CA THR A 6 -20.77 -3.84 -4.14
C THR A 6 -19.42 -3.31 -4.61
N THR A 7 -19.22 -2.00 -4.55
CA THR A 7 -17.94 -1.36 -4.79
C THR A 7 -16.98 -1.76 -3.67
N ALA A 8 -16.09 -2.70 -3.96
CA ALA A 8 -14.98 -3.02 -3.09
C ALA A 8 -14.17 -1.74 -2.83
N LEU A 9 -14.06 -1.37 -1.56
CA LEU A 9 -13.22 -0.28 -1.07
C LEU A 9 -11.75 -0.71 -1.18
N ALA A 10 -11.20 -0.77 -2.39
CA ALA A 10 -9.82 -1.14 -2.63
C ALA A 10 -9.06 -0.01 -3.33
N PHE A 11 -7.82 0.21 -2.89
CA PHE A 11 -6.86 1.08 -3.54
C PHE A 11 -6.55 0.55 -4.94
N HIS A 12 -6.72 1.38 -5.97
CA HIS A 12 -6.36 1.07 -7.36
C HIS A 12 -5.32 2.07 -7.84
N GLU A 13 -4.23 1.55 -8.40
CA GLU A 13 -3.27 2.35 -9.15
C GLU A 13 -3.87 2.75 -10.51
N THR A 14 -4.02 4.05 -10.75
CA THR A 14 -4.39 4.58 -12.06
C THR A 14 -3.21 5.32 -12.67
N GLY A 15 -2.37 4.58 -13.39
CA GLY A 15 -1.27 5.16 -14.16
C GLY A 15 -1.77 5.88 -15.40
N ARG A 16 -2.07 7.19 -15.31
CA ARG A 16 -2.08 8.09 -16.48
C ARG A 16 -1.59 9.52 -16.25
N ASP A 17 -1.55 10.04 -15.03
CA ASP A 17 -1.05 11.40 -14.78
C ASP A 17 -0.28 11.47 -13.45
N HIS A 18 1.06 11.40 -13.54
CA HIS A 18 2.07 11.85 -12.58
C HIS A 18 1.99 11.52 -11.08
N LEU A 19 1.03 10.74 -10.62
CA LEU A 19 0.98 10.19 -9.26
C LEU A 19 0.75 8.68 -9.38
N LEU A 20 1.82 7.89 -9.25
CA LEU A 20 1.73 6.42 -9.20
C LEU A 20 0.83 5.93 -8.05
N PHE A 21 0.64 6.78 -7.05
CA PHE A 21 -0.24 6.55 -5.92
C PHE A 21 -1.17 7.75 -5.79
N SER A 22 -2.44 7.56 -6.10
CA SER A 22 -3.50 8.51 -5.81
C SER A 22 -4.28 7.99 -4.62
N VAL A 23 -4.29 8.73 -3.52
CA VAL A 23 -5.07 8.38 -2.34
C VAL A 23 -6.48 8.90 -2.57
N ARG A 24 -7.49 8.04 -2.37
CA ARG A 24 -8.88 8.47 -2.52
C ARG A 24 -9.16 9.55 -1.47
N PRO A 25 -9.67 10.73 -1.87
CA PRO A 25 -10.04 11.77 -0.92
C PRO A 25 -11.11 11.26 0.05
N ASP A 26 -11.14 11.83 1.24
CA ASP A 26 -12.10 11.51 2.31
C ASP A 26 -11.94 10.12 2.97
N ILE A 27 -10.76 9.48 2.87
CA ILE A 27 -10.44 8.35 3.75
C ILE A 27 -10.06 8.90 5.13
N PRO A 28 -10.69 8.41 6.23
CA PRO A 28 -10.27 8.80 7.57
C PRO A 28 -8.77 8.56 7.78
N ALA A 29 -8.06 9.56 8.31
CA ALA A 29 -6.61 9.47 8.51
C ALA A 29 -6.19 8.23 9.32
N ALA A 30 -7.03 7.79 10.26
CA ALA A 30 -6.82 6.55 11.02
C ALA A 30 -6.79 5.29 10.12
N ASP A 31 -7.72 5.18 9.16
CA ASP A 31 -7.80 4.04 8.25
C ASP A 31 -6.64 4.03 7.25
N ALA A 32 -6.23 5.22 6.79
CA ALA A 32 -5.07 5.40 5.93
C ALA A 32 -3.76 5.02 6.65
N LEU A 33 -3.57 5.50 7.89
CA LEU A 33 -2.42 5.12 8.72
C LEU A 33 -2.41 3.62 9.05
N HIS A 34 -3.58 3.04 9.34
CA HIS A 34 -3.68 1.60 9.56
C HIS A 34 -3.26 0.81 8.32
N SER A 35 -3.74 1.20 7.13
CA SER A 35 -3.34 0.57 5.86
C SER A 35 -1.83 0.67 5.60
N ALA A 36 -1.22 1.85 5.86
CA ALA A 36 0.23 2.02 5.77
C ALA A 36 0.98 1.14 6.78
N SER A 37 0.48 1.01 8.00
CA SER A 37 1.03 0.16 9.05
C SER A 37 1.02 -1.32 8.66
N GLU A 38 -0.07 -1.81 8.06
CA GLU A 38 -0.16 -3.19 7.59
C GLU A 38 0.85 -3.48 6.47
N LEU A 39 1.01 -2.56 5.51
CA LEU A 39 2.00 -2.69 4.43
C LEU A 39 3.43 -2.71 4.97
N LEU A 40 3.75 -1.84 5.95
CA LEU A 40 5.06 -1.82 6.60
C LEU A 40 5.31 -3.10 7.40
N SER A 41 4.29 -3.63 8.08
CA SER A 41 4.38 -4.88 8.83
C SER A 41 4.64 -6.07 7.92
N ALA A 42 3.95 -6.15 6.78
CA ALA A 42 4.19 -7.19 5.77
C ALA A 42 5.60 -7.10 5.17
N ALA A 43 6.08 -5.88 4.89
CA ALA A 43 7.44 -5.64 4.41
C ALA A 43 8.50 -6.07 5.45
N ALA A 44 8.30 -5.70 6.73
CA ALA A 44 9.18 -6.08 7.82
C ALA A 44 9.22 -7.60 8.02
N HIS A 45 8.08 -8.26 8.00
CA HIS A 45 8.00 -9.72 8.11
C HIS A 45 8.74 -10.43 6.96
N SER A 46 8.59 -9.93 5.73
CA SER A 46 9.28 -10.48 4.56
C SER A 46 10.81 -10.33 4.69
N LEU A 47 11.27 -9.19 5.18
CA LEU A 47 12.70 -8.93 5.43
C LEU A 47 13.25 -9.78 6.58
N ASP A 48 12.48 -9.98 7.65
CA ASP A 48 12.86 -10.84 8.78
C ASP A 48 13.00 -12.31 8.33
N ALA A 49 12.08 -12.78 7.49
CA ALA A 49 12.16 -14.12 6.92
C ALA A 49 13.45 -14.32 6.10
N VAL A 50 13.89 -13.30 5.38
CA VAL A 50 15.14 -13.34 4.62
C VAL A 50 16.36 -13.26 5.54
N ALA A 51 16.32 -12.38 6.54
CA ALA A 51 17.41 -12.21 7.50
C ALA A 51 17.66 -13.48 8.33
N THR A 52 16.59 -14.22 8.64
CA THR A 52 16.65 -15.52 9.34
C THR A 52 16.99 -16.69 8.43
N GLY A 53 17.11 -16.46 7.11
CA GLY A 53 17.36 -17.49 6.11
C GLY A 53 16.17 -18.43 5.87
N THR A 54 14.97 -18.05 6.34
CA THR A 54 13.74 -18.82 6.15
C THR A 54 13.09 -18.57 4.78
N ALA A 55 13.45 -17.47 4.12
CA ALA A 55 13.03 -17.14 2.76
C ALA A 55 14.18 -16.58 1.91
N LEU A 56 14.04 -16.69 0.60
CA LEU A 56 14.84 -15.96 -0.39
C LEU A 56 13.91 -14.97 -1.10
N ILE A 57 14.41 -13.78 -1.42
CA ILE A 57 13.70 -12.80 -2.24
C ILE A 57 14.17 -12.94 -3.69
N ASP A 58 13.24 -13.28 -4.58
CA ASP A 58 13.45 -13.17 -6.03
C ASP A 58 13.17 -11.75 -6.55
N ALA A 59 13.40 -11.52 -7.85
CA ALA A 59 13.21 -10.21 -8.46
C ALA A 59 11.75 -9.69 -8.37
N HIS A 60 10.76 -10.58 -8.44
CA HIS A 60 9.35 -10.21 -8.33
C HIS A 60 8.99 -9.84 -6.90
N GLN A 61 9.44 -10.62 -5.92
CA GLN A 61 9.27 -10.32 -4.50
C GLN A 61 9.96 -9.00 -4.11
N ALA A 62 11.15 -8.74 -4.67
CA ALA A 62 11.85 -7.47 -4.48
C ALA A 62 11.05 -6.29 -5.05
N PHE A 63 10.44 -6.47 -6.23
CA PHE A 63 9.55 -5.48 -6.82
C PHE A 63 8.34 -5.20 -5.92
N LEU A 64 7.65 -6.25 -5.43
CA LEU A 64 6.51 -6.11 -4.54
C LEU A 64 6.88 -5.42 -3.22
N LEU A 65 8.04 -5.76 -2.65
CA LEU A 65 8.53 -5.13 -1.43
C LEU A 65 8.79 -3.63 -1.64
N CYS A 66 9.52 -3.27 -2.70
CA CYS A 66 9.76 -1.88 -3.08
C CYS A 66 8.45 -1.13 -3.34
N HIS A 67 7.50 -1.79 -4.00
CA HIS A 67 6.19 -1.23 -4.28
C HIS A 67 5.39 -0.95 -3.00
N ALA A 68 5.29 -1.94 -2.10
CA ALA A 68 4.58 -1.79 -0.82
C ALA A 68 5.16 -0.65 0.03
N LEU A 69 6.49 -0.51 0.07
CA LEU A 69 7.16 0.59 0.77
C LEU A 69 6.83 1.96 0.15
N ARG A 70 6.74 2.04 -1.18
CA ARG A 70 6.37 3.29 -1.88
C ARG A 70 4.90 3.65 -1.66
N VAL A 71 4.00 2.67 -1.66
CA VAL A 71 2.59 2.86 -1.30
C VAL A 71 2.48 3.39 0.13
N ALA A 72 3.12 2.73 1.10
CA ALA A 72 3.06 3.13 2.50
C ALA A 72 3.58 4.56 2.71
N LYS A 73 4.70 4.92 2.05
CA LYS A 73 5.21 6.29 2.06
C LYS A 73 4.23 7.28 1.46
N ALA A 74 3.66 6.98 0.29
CA ALA A 74 2.71 7.88 -0.37
C ALA A 74 1.45 8.11 0.49
N THR A 75 0.96 7.07 1.16
CA THR A 75 -0.16 7.17 2.12
C THR A 75 0.18 8.06 3.31
N VAL A 76 1.39 7.96 3.86
CA VAL A 76 1.81 8.85 4.96
C VAL A 76 1.99 10.28 4.45
N ASP A 77 2.64 10.47 3.30
CA ASP A 77 2.89 11.79 2.72
C ASP A 77 1.59 12.54 2.37
N SER A 78 0.53 11.83 1.94
CA SER A 78 -0.77 12.43 1.64
C SER A 78 -1.44 13.00 2.89
N LEU A 79 -1.29 12.34 4.04
CA LEU A 79 -1.86 12.78 5.31
C LEU A 79 -1.14 13.98 5.91
N ILE A 80 0.13 14.19 5.57
CA ILE A 80 0.91 15.37 5.99
C ILE A 80 0.44 16.62 5.24
N HIS A 81 -0.03 16.49 4.00
CA HIS A 81 -0.51 17.63 3.21
C HIS A 81 -1.95 18.06 3.57
N ASP A 82 -2.71 17.20 4.25
CA ASP A 82 -4.07 17.48 4.75
C ASP A 82 -4.11 18.02 6.21
N ALA A 83 -2.95 18.15 6.87
CA ALA A 83 -2.81 18.64 8.26
C ALA A 83 -2.26 20.08 8.30
#